data_AF-R7Y4M2-F1
#
_entry.id   AF-R7Y4M2-F1
#
_cell.length_a   1.000
_cell.length_b   1.000
_cell.length_c   1.000
_cell.angle_alpha   90.00
_cell.angle_beta   90.00
_cell.angle_gamma   90.00
#
_symmetry.space_group_name_H-M   'P 1'
#
loop_
_entity.id
_entity.type
_entity.pdbx_description
1 polymer ?
#
loop_
_entity_poly.entity_id
_entity_poly.type
_entity_poly.pdbx_seq_one_letter_code
_entity_poly.pdbx_strand_id
1 'polypeptide(L)'
;MHKNVAIDVDGDVRHVSTMAMSVESLLESEGLAPADGDKVSPGLDSGFGDGQTIKVNRLKEVTLDVEGKPERIVTNASTVDQLLAERGLSHAAEQAVFGNELPVDGGEIDVALPKPVTLVDGPAKKRPTVAAHTVKDLLESLGTPLGAEDKVTPAADTKVTPNLKIVVTRIKTEDVTLTEPVAPPEVKKEDPTLVRDRKVVEKKGTPGEARVTYKVTTVNGRVVKRDKLTSEVLSEPVAATVRIGTKPGAPFVPPGSVWDALAACEATGNWAINTGNGFYGGVQFDQNTWERWGGLEYAPRADLASREEQIAIAKKTQAVQGWGAWPSCSSKLGLR
;
A
#
# COMPACT_ATOMS: atom_id res chain seq x y z
N MET A 1 0.13 57.83 -44.50
CA MET A 1 -0.90 56.79 -44.27
C MET A 1 -0.64 56.24 -42.89
N HIS A 2 -1.60 56.40 -41.98
CA HIS A 2 -1.46 55.96 -40.59
C HIS A 2 -1.49 54.44 -40.51
N LYS A 3 -0.64 53.84 -39.69
CA LYS A 3 -0.59 52.39 -39.46
C LYS A 3 -0.51 52.12 -37.97
N ASN A 4 -1.17 51.07 -37.53
CA ASN A 4 -1.02 50.48 -36.21
C ASN A 4 -0.19 49.21 -36.38
N VAL A 5 0.91 49.10 -35.64
CA VAL A 5 1.84 47.98 -35.73
C VAL A 5 2.11 47.42 -34.35
N ALA A 6 2.52 46.16 -34.29
CA ALA A 6 3.06 45.56 -33.09
C ALA A 6 4.58 45.55 -33.20
N ILE A 7 5.29 46.01 -32.17
CA ILE A 7 6.74 45.85 -32.05
C ILE A 7 6.97 44.82 -30.95
N ASP A 8 7.58 43.70 -31.31
CA ASP A 8 7.91 42.57 -30.45
C ASP A 8 9.42 42.62 -30.19
N VAL A 9 9.81 42.97 -28.97
CA VAL A 9 11.22 43.05 -28.56
C VAL A 9 11.50 41.89 -27.63
N ASP A 10 12.20 40.86 -28.12
CA ASP A 10 12.48 39.63 -27.35
C ASP A 10 11.24 38.98 -26.68
N GLY A 11 10.05 39.12 -27.26
CA GLY A 11 8.80 38.60 -26.70
C GLY A 11 7.91 39.68 -26.06
N ASP A 12 8.47 40.85 -25.73
CA ASP A 12 7.71 41.98 -25.21
C ASP A 12 7.01 42.73 -26.35
N VAL A 13 5.71 42.48 -26.49
CA VAL A 13 4.89 43.08 -27.55
C VAL A 13 4.27 44.40 -27.09
N ARG A 14 4.54 45.47 -27.84
CA ARG A 14 3.90 46.78 -27.69
C ARG A 14 3.21 47.20 -28.98
N HIS A 15 2.06 47.84 -28.86
CA HIS A 15 1.33 48.39 -30.00
C HIS A 15 1.65 49.86 -30.17
N VAL A 16 2.04 50.23 -31.40
CA VAL A 16 2.44 51.60 -31.74
C VAL A 16 1.63 52.06 -32.95
N SER A 17 1.16 53.30 -32.88
CA SER A 17 0.62 54.01 -34.03
C SER A 17 1.74 54.84 -34.67
N THR A 18 1.90 54.74 -35.99
CA THR A 18 3.01 55.40 -36.69
C THR A 18 2.63 55.84 -38.10
N MET A 19 3.38 56.81 -38.61
CA MET A 19 3.41 57.21 -40.02
C MET A 19 4.71 56.77 -40.71
N ALA A 20 5.57 56.04 -40.01
CA ALA A 20 6.85 55.58 -40.53
C ALA A 20 6.67 54.71 -41.79
N MET A 21 7.64 54.86 -42.69
CA MET A 21 7.63 54.21 -44.01
C MET A 21 8.57 53.00 -44.07
N SER A 22 9.54 52.92 -43.16
CA SER A 22 10.50 51.81 -43.03
C SER A 22 10.61 51.34 -41.59
N VAL A 23 11.01 50.07 -41.39
CA VAL A 23 11.22 49.49 -40.07
C VAL A 23 12.25 50.29 -39.26
N GLU A 24 13.33 50.74 -39.89
CA GLU A 24 14.36 51.59 -39.28
C GLU A 24 13.76 52.87 -38.65
N SER A 25 13.07 53.68 -39.46
CA SER A 25 12.48 54.94 -38.99
C SER A 25 11.44 54.75 -37.89
N LEU A 26 10.71 53.63 -37.91
CA LEU A 26 9.80 53.25 -36.83
C LEU A 26 10.57 52.98 -35.54
N LEU A 27 11.58 52.11 -35.58
CA LEU A 27 12.33 51.71 -34.38
C LEU A 27 13.09 52.88 -33.78
N GLU A 28 13.72 53.73 -34.59
CA GLU A 28 14.36 54.97 -34.13
C GLU A 28 13.39 55.92 -33.44
N SER A 29 12.20 56.13 -34.01
CA SER A 29 11.19 57.03 -33.44
C SER A 29 10.70 56.61 -32.06
N GLU A 30 10.78 55.31 -31.78
CA GLU A 30 10.40 54.71 -30.52
C GLU A 30 11.58 54.44 -29.57
N GLY A 31 12.78 54.96 -29.90
CA GLY A 31 13.99 54.80 -29.10
C GLY A 31 14.54 53.37 -29.04
N LEU A 32 14.20 52.52 -30.02
CA LEU A 32 14.63 51.13 -30.12
C LEU A 32 15.57 50.88 -31.30
N ALA A 33 16.50 51.81 -31.56
CA ALA A 33 17.53 51.60 -32.56
C ALA A 33 18.28 50.28 -32.26
N PRO A 34 18.30 49.30 -33.18
CA PRO A 34 18.97 48.02 -32.95
C PRO A 34 20.48 48.20 -32.82
N ALA A 35 21.10 47.42 -31.94
CA ALA A 35 22.54 47.33 -31.83
C ALA A 35 23.14 46.43 -32.93
N ASP A 36 24.45 46.50 -33.11
CA ASP A 36 25.17 45.61 -34.03
C ASP A 36 24.97 44.14 -33.63
N GLY A 37 24.46 43.35 -34.59
CA GLY A 37 24.18 41.93 -34.39
C GLY A 37 22.75 41.61 -33.91
N ASP A 38 21.93 42.61 -33.62
CA ASP A 38 20.50 42.42 -33.40
C ASP A 38 19.81 41.95 -34.69
N LYS A 39 18.84 41.07 -34.53
CA LYS A 39 18.08 40.54 -35.67
C LYS A 39 16.71 41.19 -35.74
N VAL A 40 16.49 41.93 -36.82
CA VAL A 40 15.21 42.63 -37.07
C VAL A 40 14.47 41.97 -38.24
N SER A 41 13.20 41.67 -38.04
CA SER A 41 12.33 41.08 -39.06
C SER A 41 10.94 41.71 -39.01
N PRO A 42 10.43 42.29 -40.11
CA PRO A 42 11.10 42.54 -41.40
C PRO A 42 12.38 43.39 -41.28
N GLY A 43 13.29 43.32 -42.27
CA GLY A 43 14.57 44.04 -42.22
C GLY A 43 14.44 45.57 -42.19
N LEU A 44 15.49 46.28 -41.75
CA LEU A 44 15.44 47.71 -41.44
C LEU A 44 14.95 48.60 -42.60
N ASP A 45 15.40 48.34 -43.82
CA ASP A 45 14.99 49.10 -45.01
C ASP A 45 13.60 48.75 -45.53
N SER A 46 12.97 47.70 -44.99
CA SER A 46 11.71 47.21 -45.51
C SER A 46 10.53 48.09 -45.08
N GLY A 47 9.58 48.28 -46.00
CA GLY A 47 8.28 48.84 -45.67
C GLY A 47 7.41 47.81 -44.95
N PHE A 48 6.42 48.30 -44.20
CA PHE A 48 5.48 47.46 -43.48
C PHE A 48 4.03 47.93 -43.64
N GLY A 49 3.09 46.99 -43.49
CA GLY A 49 1.64 47.20 -43.58
C GLY A 49 0.99 47.50 -42.23
N ASP A 50 -0.29 47.90 -42.29
CA ASP A 50 -1.13 48.02 -41.09
C ASP A 50 -1.36 46.64 -40.44
N GLY A 51 -1.31 46.59 -39.11
CA GLY A 51 -1.43 45.37 -38.32
C GLY A 51 -0.18 44.47 -38.32
N GLN A 52 0.91 44.86 -38.98
CA GLN A 52 2.11 44.03 -39.06
C GLN A 52 2.89 44.01 -37.74
N THR A 53 3.49 42.85 -37.43
CA THR A 53 4.43 42.71 -36.32
C THR A 53 5.87 42.88 -36.81
N ILE A 54 6.60 43.78 -36.16
CA ILE A 54 8.03 44.00 -36.32
C ILE A 54 8.72 43.33 -35.14
N LYS A 55 9.57 42.35 -35.41
CA LYS A 55 10.33 41.61 -34.40
C LYS A 55 11.75 42.15 -34.31
N VAL A 56 12.19 42.42 -33.08
CA VAL A 56 13.55 42.81 -32.74
C VAL A 56 14.06 41.81 -31.71
N ASN A 57 14.98 40.96 -32.13
CA ASN A 57 15.64 40.00 -31.24
C ASN A 57 17.06 40.49 -30.95
N ARG A 58 17.31 40.90 -29.71
CA ARG A 58 18.61 41.45 -29.33
C ARG A 58 19.69 40.38 -29.32
N LEU A 59 20.92 40.74 -29.66
CA LEU A 59 22.07 39.87 -29.52
C LEU A 59 22.41 39.71 -28.04
N LYS A 60 22.53 38.46 -27.58
CA LYS A 60 22.79 38.11 -26.19
C LYS A 60 23.99 37.18 -26.11
N GLU A 61 24.82 37.38 -25.09
CA GLU A 61 25.89 36.44 -24.73
C GLU A 61 25.45 35.64 -23.50
N VAL A 62 25.40 34.31 -23.63
CA VAL A 62 24.97 33.41 -22.55
C VAL A 62 25.99 32.31 -22.33
N THR A 63 26.07 31.82 -21.10
CA THR A 63 26.90 30.67 -20.76
C THR A 63 26.01 29.43 -20.69
N LEU A 64 26.25 28.49 -21.60
CA LEU A 64 25.58 27.20 -21.64
C LEU A 64 26.50 26.17 -20.98
N ASP A 65 26.14 25.66 -19.81
CA ASP A 65 26.85 24.56 -19.18
C ASP A 65 26.21 23.23 -19.59
N VAL A 66 26.83 22.52 -20.53
CA VAL A 66 26.37 21.19 -20.96
C VAL A 66 27.17 20.12 -20.21
N GLU A 67 26.53 19.44 -19.27
CA GLU A 67 27.14 18.34 -18.51
C GLU A 67 28.40 18.75 -17.71
N GLY A 68 28.41 19.94 -17.12
CA GLY A 68 29.54 20.48 -16.34
C GLY A 68 30.67 21.05 -17.20
N LYS A 69 30.37 21.44 -18.44
CA LYS A 69 31.29 22.06 -19.39
C LYS A 69 30.69 23.41 -19.85
N PRO A 70 31.05 24.53 -19.20
CA PRO A 70 30.56 25.84 -19.59
C PRO A 70 31.13 26.28 -20.95
N GLU A 71 30.25 26.67 -21.86
CA GLU A 71 30.55 27.26 -23.17
C GLU A 71 29.87 28.63 -23.28
N ARG A 72 30.63 29.66 -23.69
CA ARG A 72 30.04 30.97 -23.99
C ARG A 72 29.54 30.99 -25.41
N ILE A 73 28.30 31.41 -25.59
CA ILE A 73 27.64 31.45 -26.89
C ILE A 73 26.92 32.78 -27.08
N VAL A 74 26.89 33.23 -28.34
CA VAL A 74 26.08 34.36 -28.78
C VAL A 74 24.83 33.86 -29.49
N THR A 75 23.68 34.49 -29.25
CA THR A 75 22.39 34.10 -29.84
C THR A 75 21.46 35.31 -29.95
N ASN A 76 20.48 35.23 -30.85
CA ASN A 76 19.32 36.14 -30.91
C ASN A 76 18.04 35.43 -30.44
N ALA A 77 18.15 34.32 -29.70
CA ALA A 77 17.00 33.63 -29.13
C ALA A 77 16.33 34.52 -28.06
N SER A 78 14.99 34.52 -28.03
CA SER A 78 14.23 35.23 -27.01
C SER A 78 13.97 34.37 -25.76
N THR A 79 13.99 33.04 -25.89
CA THR A 79 13.73 32.09 -24.80
C THR A 79 14.79 30.99 -24.74
N VAL A 80 14.91 30.34 -23.58
CA VAL A 80 15.81 29.19 -23.40
C VAL A 80 15.47 28.06 -24.37
N ASP A 81 14.18 27.77 -24.58
CA ASP A 81 13.73 26.76 -25.55
C ASP A 81 14.22 27.02 -26.96
N GLN A 82 14.17 28.28 -27.42
CA GLN A 82 14.64 28.65 -28.75
C GLN A 82 16.16 28.43 -28.87
N LEU A 83 16.91 28.83 -27.85
CA LEU A 83 18.36 28.62 -27.79
C LEU A 83 18.73 27.13 -27.82
N LEU A 84 18.04 26.31 -27.03
CA LEU A 84 18.25 24.87 -27.02
C LEU A 84 17.89 24.24 -28.38
N ALA A 85 16.82 24.70 -29.02
CA ALA A 85 16.44 24.25 -30.36
C ALA A 85 17.50 24.61 -31.43
N GLU A 86 18.07 25.82 -31.40
CA GLU A 86 19.18 26.24 -32.28
C GLU A 86 20.39 25.32 -32.15
N ARG A 87 20.61 24.74 -30.96
CA ARG A 87 21.73 23.83 -30.66
C ARG A 87 21.37 22.33 -30.80
N GLY A 88 20.15 22.00 -31.22
CA GLY A 88 19.70 20.61 -31.32
C GLY A 88 19.48 19.92 -29.96
N LEU A 89 19.28 20.70 -28.90
CA LEU A 89 19.12 20.27 -27.51
C LEU A 89 17.67 20.33 -27.02
N SER A 90 16.68 20.30 -27.93
CA SER A 90 15.24 20.43 -27.61
C SER A 90 14.67 19.36 -26.67
N HIS A 91 15.42 18.31 -26.37
CA HIS A 91 15.04 17.22 -25.46
C HIS A 91 15.89 17.19 -24.19
N ALA A 92 16.79 18.16 -24.02
CA ALA A 92 17.56 18.32 -22.80
C ALA A 92 16.66 18.89 -21.70
N ALA A 93 17.10 18.72 -20.46
CA ALA A 93 16.53 19.41 -19.32
C ALA A 93 17.43 20.60 -19.02
N GLU A 94 16.81 21.72 -18.70
CA GLU A 94 17.47 22.97 -18.45
C GLU A 94 17.16 23.50 -17.06
N GLN A 95 18.16 24.15 -16.47
CA GLN A 95 18.01 24.90 -15.24
C GLN A 95 18.70 26.24 -15.41
N ALA A 96 17.89 27.30 -15.47
CA ALA A 96 18.36 28.68 -15.52
C ALA A 96 18.07 29.40 -14.19
N VAL A 97 18.92 30.37 -13.85
CA VAL A 97 18.72 31.25 -12.68
C VAL A 97 17.74 32.39 -12.94
N PHE A 98 17.24 32.50 -14.17
CA PHE A 98 16.29 33.49 -14.64
C PHE A 98 15.01 32.81 -15.16
N GLY A 99 14.02 33.60 -15.57
CA GLY A 99 12.74 33.09 -16.08
C GLY A 99 12.86 32.38 -17.44
N ASN A 100 11.73 32.23 -18.12
CA ASN A 100 11.70 31.59 -19.44
C ASN A 100 12.38 32.43 -20.55
N GLU A 101 12.40 33.75 -20.37
CA GLU A 101 12.99 34.70 -21.29
C GLU A 101 14.49 34.85 -21.06
N LEU A 102 15.24 34.92 -22.15
CA LEU A 102 16.68 35.11 -22.09
C LEU A 102 17.00 36.58 -21.77
N PRO A 103 17.66 36.86 -20.63
CA PRO A 103 18.04 38.21 -20.26
C PRO A 103 19.07 38.78 -21.24
N VAL A 104 18.96 40.08 -21.48
CA VAL A 104 19.85 40.81 -22.40
C VAL A 104 21.28 40.86 -21.88
N ASP A 105 21.43 40.99 -20.56
CA ASP A 105 22.72 41.02 -19.87
C ASP A 105 23.41 39.64 -19.81
N GLY A 106 22.78 38.63 -20.40
CA GLY A 106 23.26 37.25 -20.38
C GLY A 106 22.89 36.49 -19.11
N GLY A 107 23.27 35.22 -19.08
CA GLY A 107 22.97 34.34 -17.97
C GLY A 107 23.61 32.97 -18.12
N GLU A 108 23.56 32.17 -17.06
CA GLU A 108 24.02 30.79 -17.04
C GLU A 108 22.84 29.84 -17.10
N ILE A 109 22.95 28.82 -17.98
CA ILE A 109 21.96 27.79 -18.20
C ILE A 109 22.66 26.45 -18.03
N ASP A 110 22.32 25.70 -16.99
CA ASP A 110 22.77 24.32 -16.82
C ASP A 110 21.88 23.41 -17.68
N VAL A 111 22.49 22.51 -18.43
CA VAL A 111 21.83 21.61 -19.37
C VAL A 111 22.23 20.17 -19.10
N ALA A 112 21.23 19.36 -18.75
CA ALA A 112 21.35 17.92 -18.63
C ALA A 112 20.84 17.22 -19.89
N LEU A 113 21.67 16.35 -20.47
CA LEU A 113 21.30 15.56 -21.64
C LEU A 113 20.49 14.31 -21.24
N PRO A 114 19.66 13.76 -22.15
CA PRO A 114 18.98 12.50 -21.92
C PRO A 114 19.95 11.35 -21.64
N LYS A 115 19.84 10.74 -20.46
CA LYS A 115 20.69 9.61 -20.02
C LYS A 115 19.84 8.37 -19.80
N PRO A 116 20.29 7.17 -20.22
CA PRO A 116 19.62 5.92 -19.88
C PRO A 116 19.83 5.62 -18.40
N VAL A 117 18.76 5.30 -17.68
CA VAL A 117 18.81 4.92 -16.25
C VAL A 117 18.09 3.59 -16.03
N THR A 118 18.32 2.94 -14.89
CA THR A 118 17.49 1.82 -14.43
C THR A 118 16.63 2.30 -13.29
N LEU A 119 15.32 2.38 -13.49
CA LEU A 119 14.35 2.76 -12.46
C LEU A 119 13.61 1.52 -11.95
N VAL A 120 13.67 1.28 -10.65
CA VAL A 120 12.83 0.31 -9.95
C VAL A 120 11.89 1.11 -9.05
N ASP A 121 10.60 1.15 -9.39
CA ASP A 121 9.59 1.87 -8.63
C ASP A 121 8.59 0.87 -8.04
N GLY A 122 8.74 0.60 -6.75
CA GLY A 122 8.08 -0.51 -6.07
C GLY A 122 8.33 -1.83 -6.80
N PRO A 123 7.28 -2.54 -7.29
CA PRO A 123 7.46 -3.79 -8.04
C PRO A 123 7.84 -3.58 -9.52
N ALA A 124 7.70 -2.38 -10.07
CA ALA A 124 7.92 -2.11 -11.49
C ALA A 124 9.39 -1.80 -11.78
N LYS A 125 9.94 -2.38 -12.85
CA LYS A 125 11.30 -2.09 -13.33
C LYS A 125 11.25 -1.56 -14.76
N LYS A 126 11.88 -0.40 -14.99
CA LYS A 126 11.94 0.30 -16.28
C LYS A 126 13.36 0.75 -16.59
N ARG A 127 13.63 1.04 -17.87
CA ARG A 127 14.89 1.62 -18.34
C ARG A 127 14.65 2.84 -19.23
N PRO A 128 14.14 3.95 -18.67
CA PRO A 128 13.88 5.13 -19.46
C PRO A 128 15.19 5.86 -19.81
N THR A 129 15.14 6.65 -20.87
CA THR A 129 16.14 7.67 -21.18
C THR A 129 15.51 9.01 -20.86
N VAL A 130 16.07 9.73 -19.89
CA VAL A 130 15.47 10.96 -19.35
C VAL A 130 16.55 12.02 -19.20
N ALA A 131 16.22 13.26 -19.56
CA ALA A 131 17.03 14.41 -19.23
C ALA A 131 16.59 14.94 -17.86
N ALA A 132 17.50 14.97 -16.90
CA ALA A 132 17.25 15.43 -15.54
C ALA A 132 18.56 15.71 -14.81
N HIS A 133 18.59 16.74 -13.96
CA HIS A 133 19.76 17.08 -13.16
C HIS A 133 19.87 16.13 -11.95
N THR A 134 18.77 15.91 -11.22
CA THR A 134 18.72 15.06 -10.03
C THR A 134 17.74 13.89 -10.13
N VAL A 135 17.86 12.92 -9.22
CA VAL A 135 16.90 11.80 -9.09
C VAL A 135 15.48 12.30 -8.87
N LYS A 136 15.31 13.40 -8.12
CA LYS A 136 14.01 14.04 -7.88
C LYS A 136 13.40 14.53 -9.20
N ASP A 137 14.15 15.32 -9.96
CA ASP A 137 13.68 15.90 -11.24
C ASP A 137 13.35 14.79 -12.25
N LEU A 138 14.13 13.71 -12.24
CA LEU A 138 13.88 12.52 -13.06
C LEU A 138 12.53 11.87 -12.72
N LEU A 139 12.19 11.76 -11.44
CA LEU A 139 10.92 11.16 -11.02
C LEU A 139 9.72 12.08 -11.33
N GLU A 140 9.91 13.39 -11.20
CA GLU A 140 8.92 14.42 -11.55
C GLU A 140 8.63 14.44 -13.05
N SER A 141 9.67 14.46 -13.90
CA SER A 141 9.53 14.42 -15.38
C SER A 141 8.86 13.14 -15.89
N LEU A 142 9.00 12.02 -15.18
CA LEU A 142 8.29 10.77 -15.48
C LEU A 142 6.85 10.73 -14.96
N GLY A 143 6.37 11.79 -14.30
CA GLY A 143 5.02 11.85 -13.72
C GLY A 143 4.84 10.99 -12.47
N THR A 144 5.94 10.65 -11.79
CA THR A 144 5.96 9.78 -10.61
C THR A 144 6.72 10.42 -9.44
N PRO A 145 6.36 11.64 -9.00
CA PRO A 145 7.07 12.35 -7.93
C PRO A 145 7.07 11.54 -6.63
N LEU A 146 8.05 11.80 -5.76
CA LEU A 146 8.12 11.17 -4.44
C LEU A 146 7.01 11.69 -3.53
N GLY A 147 6.25 10.78 -2.91
CA GLY A 147 5.36 11.10 -1.82
C GLY A 147 6.11 11.44 -0.54
N ALA A 148 5.41 12.00 0.45
CA ALA A 148 6.02 12.46 1.70
C ALA A 148 6.72 11.35 2.50
N GLU A 149 6.21 10.12 2.44
CA GLU A 149 6.79 8.97 3.16
C GLU A 149 7.69 8.09 2.27
N ASP A 150 7.77 8.38 0.97
CA ASP A 150 8.52 7.57 0.00
C ASP A 150 10.03 7.67 0.28
N LYS A 151 10.74 6.59 -0.06
CA LYS A 151 12.21 6.54 0.01
C LYS A 151 12.80 6.25 -1.35
N VAL A 152 13.94 6.85 -1.65
CA VAL A 152 14.68 6.62 -2.89
C VAL A 152 16.15 6.33 -2.61
N THR A 153 16.75 5.45 -3.41
CA THR A 153 18.18 5.15 -3.38
C THR A 153 18.71 5.11 -4.82
N PRO A 154 19.73 5.92 -5.18
CA PRO A 154 20.40 6.93 -4.34
C PRO A 154 19.47 8.09 -3.95
N ALA A 155 19.96 9.02 -3.12
CA ALA A 155 19.16 10.10 -2.55
C ALA A 155 18.55 11.01 -3.63
N ALA A 156 17.47 11.70 -3.31
CA ALA A 156 16.67 12.46 -4.28
C ALA A 156 17.47 13.60 -4.97
N ASP A 157 18.45 14.17 -4.28
CA ASP A 157 19.36 15.21 -4.75
C ASP A 157 20.59 14.67 -5.51
N THR A 158 20.72 13.35 -5.64
CA THR A 158 21.85 12.74 -6.34
C THR A 158 21.80 13.09 -7.83
N LYS A 159 22.93 13.57 -8.38
CA LYS A 159 23.05 13.87 -9.82
C LYS A 159 22.82 12.63 -10.68
N VAL A 160 22.08 12.79 -11.77
CA VAL A 160 21.79 11.70 -12.71
C VAL A 160 23.01 11.44 -13.60
N THR A 161 23.49 10.19 -13.57
CA THR A 161 24.60 9.71 -14.40
C THR A 161 24.13 8.57 -15.33
N PRO A 162 24.85 8.31 -16.44
CA PRO A 162 24.51 7.21 -17.33
C PRO A 162 24.48 5.86 -16.60
N ASN A 163 23.44 5.07 -16.85
CA ASN A 163 23.17 3.76 -16.25
C ASN A 163 22.95 3.78 -14.73
N LEU A 164 22.67 4.95 -14.14
CA LEU A 164 22.34 5.05 -12.71
C LEU A 164 21.16 4.14 -12.37
N LYS A 165 21.30 3.35 -11.30
CA LYS A 165 20.23 2.52 -10.76
C LYS A 165 19.52 3.28 -9.64
N ILE A 166 18.24 3.57 -9.87
CA ILE A 166 17.36 4.27 -8.94
C ILE A 166 16.33 3.26 -8.43
N VAL A 167 16.20 3.14 -7.12
CA VAL A 167 15.23 2.27 -6.44
C VAL A 167 14.35 3.13 -5.56
N VAL A 168 13.06 3.17 -5.87
CA VAL A 168 12.03 3.88 -5.12
C VAL A 168 11.21 2.86 -4.32
N THR A 169 11.08 3.12 -3.02
CA THR A 169 10.19 2.43 -2.12
C THR A 169 8.99 3.32 -1.84
N ARG A 170 7.82 2.94 -2.35
CA ARG A 170 6.58 3.70 -2.19
C ARG A 170 5.94 3.36 -0.86
N ILE A 171 5.72 4.36 -0.02
CA ILE A 171 5.11 4.21 1.30
C ILE A 171 3.91 5.14 1.37
N LYS A 172 2.75 4.57 1.67
CA LYS A 172 1.51 5.33 1.80
C LYS A 172 0.75 4.88 3.03
N THR A 173 0.44 5.83 3.90
CA THR A 173 -0.48 5.65 5.01
C THR A 173 -1.82 6.33 4.71
N GLU A 174 -2.92 5.59 4.76
CA GLU A 174 -4.26 6.12 4.51
C GLU A 174 -5.30 5.52 5.45
N ASP A 175 -6.34 6.30 5.74
CA ASP A 175 -7.49 5.86 6.52
C ASP A 175 -8.50 5.18 5.59
N VAL A 176 -8.72 3.88 5.78
CA VAL A 176 -9.64 3.06 5.00
C VAL A 176 -10.84 2.70 5.85
N THR A 177 -12.03 3.03 5.36
CA THR A 177 -13.29 2.73 6.06
C THR A 177 -13.98 1.55 5.38
N LEU A 178 -14.32 0.53 6.17
CA LEU A 178 -14.97 -0.71 5.71
C LEU A 178 -16.19 -1.01 6.57
N THR A 179 -17.21 -1.62 5.97
CA THR A 179 -18.33 -2.22 6.71
C THR A 179 -18.00 -3.67 7.02
N GLU A 180 -17.95 -4.02 8.31
CA GLU A 180 -17.64 -5.37 8.78
C GLU A 180 -18.77 -5.89 9.69
N PRO A 181 -19.05 -7.21 9.69
CA PRO A 181 -20.06 -7.78 10.57
C PRO A 181 -19.61 -7.77 12.02
N VAL A 182 -20.53 -7.44 12.94
CA VAL A 182 -20.31 -7.53 14.39
C VAL A 182 -20.96 -8.82 14.90
N ALA A 183 -20.15 -9.68 15.52
CA ALA A 183 -20.64 -10.93 16.08
C ALA A 183 -21.71 -10.68 17.16
N PRO A 184 -22.80 -11.47 17.20
CA PRO A 184 -23.83 -11.28 18.19
C PRO A 184 -23.35 -11.62 19.60
N PRO A 185 -23.69 -10.80 20.62
CA PRO A 185 -23.40 -11.12 22.00
C PRO A 185 -24.23 -12.34 22.44
N GLU A 186 -23.78 -13.01 23.50
CA GLU A 186 -24.43 -14.22 23.99
C GLU A 186 -25.09 -13.98 25.34
N VAL A 187 -26.41 -14.17 25.39
CA VAL A 187 -27.18 -14.23 26.63
C VAL A 187 -27.14 -15.67 27.14
N LYS A 188 -26.48 -15.86 28.28
CA LYS A 188 -26.31 -17.18 28.91
C LYS A 188 -27.53 -17.49 29.79
N LYS A 189 -28.08 -18.69 29.61
CA LYS A 189 -29.16 -19.26 30.43
C LYS A 189 -28.66 -20.53 31.08
N GLU A 190 -28.73 -20.61 32.40
CA GLU A 190 -28.30 -21.81 33.12
C GLU A 190 -29.24 -22.99 32.84
N ASP A 191 -28.66 -24.15 32.63
CA ASP A 191 -29.36 -25.41 32.43
C ASP A 191 -28.82 -26.47 33.40
N PRO A 192 -29.56 -26.81 34.46
CA PRO A 192 -29.14 -27.79 35.46
C PRO A 192 -29.16 -29.23 34.93
N THR A 193 -29.67 -29.47 33.72
CA THR A 193 -29.63 -30.80 33.08
C THR A 193 -28.39 -30.99 32.22
N LEU A 194 -27.75 -29.88 31.81
CA LEU A 194 -26.55 -29.88 30.98
C LEU A 194 -25.30 -29.87 31.86
N VAL A 195 -24.32 -30.71 31.51
CA VAL A 195 -23.04 -30.79 32.24
C VAL A 195 -22.33 -29.45 32.22
N ARG A 196 -21.76 -29.07 33.37
CA ARG A 196 -20.98 -27.85 33.55
C ARG A 196 -19.99 -27.61 32.40
N ASP A 197 -19.86 -26.35 31.99
CA ASP A 197 -18.98 -25.87 30.92
C ASP A 197 -19.37 -26.32 29.49
N ARG A 198 -20.37 -27.20 29.34
CA ARG A 198 -21.02 -27.44 28.04
C ARG A 198 -21.96 -26.29 27.71
N LYS A 199 -22.07 -26.00 26.41
CA LYS A 199 -22.90 -24.93 25.89
C LYS A 199 -23.70 -25.41 24.68
N VAL A 200 -24.98 -25.07 24.68
CA VAL A 200 -25.90 -25.36 23.55
C VAL A 200 -26.53 -24.06 23.11
N VAL A 201 -26.45 -23.74 21.82
CA VAL A 201 -27.15 -22.58 21.26
C VAL A 201 -28.64 -22.91 21.20
N GLU A 202 -29.44 -22.23 22.02
CA GLU A 202 -30.91 -22.37 22.04
C GLU A 202 -31.54 -21.52 20.94
N LYS A 203 -31.07 -20.28 20.78
CA LYS A 203 -31.48 -19.37 19.71
C LYS A 203 -30.26 -18.71 19.09
N LYS A 204 -30.10 -18.83 17.77
CA LYS A 204 -29.02 -18.17 17.03
C LYS A 204 -29.28 -16.66 16.99
N GLY A 205 -28.27 -15.87 17.33
CA GLY A 205 -28.30 -14.41 17.16
C GLY A 205 -28.09 -14.00 15.70
N THR A 206 -28.40 -12.75 15.37
CA THR A 206 -28.09 -12.18 14.04
C THR A 206 -26.94 -11.20 14.17
N PRO A 207 -25.89 -11.32 13.34
CA PRO A 207 -24.82 -10.33 13.30
C PRO A 207 -25.36 -8.93 13.04
N GLY A 208 -24.74 -7.94 13.66
CA GLY A 208 -24.91 -6.54 13.34
C GLY A 208 -23.88 -6.10 12.31
N GLU A 209 -23.80 -4.80 12.07
CA GLU A 209 -22.81 -4.21 11.16
C GLU A 209 -22.14 -3.02 11.85
N ALA A 210 -20.83 -2.88 11.64
CA ALA A 210 -20.08 -1.71 12.07
C ALA A 210 -19.27 -1.14 10.90
N ARG A 211 -19.25 0.18 10.82
CA ARG A 211 -18.30 0.94 10.02
C ARG A 211 -17.01 1.05 10.82
N VAL A 212 -15.95 0.42 10.31
CA VAL A 212 -14.64 0.38 10.96
C VAL A 212 -13.65 1.17 10.11
N THR A 213 -13.02 2.17 10.70
CA THR A 213 -11.94 2.91 10.06
C THR A 213 -10.60 2.36 10.53
N TYR A 214 -9.75 1.99 9.57
CA TYR A 214 -8.41 1.48 9.78
C TYR A 214 -7.39 2.47 9.25
N LYS A 215 -6.29 2.67 9.97
CA LYS A 215 -5.07 3.25 9.41
C LYS A 215 -4.29 2.14 8.72
N VAL A 216 -4.19 2.20 7.41
CA VAL A 216 -3.52 1.19 6.58
C VAL A 216 -2.21 1.77 6.07
N THR A 217 -1.10 1.11 6.38
CA THR A 217 0.20 1.43 5.79
C THR A 217 0.53 0.41 4.71
N THR A 218 0.79 0.91 3.51
CA THR A 218 1.21 0.12 2.36
C THR A 218 2.66 0.43 2.00
N VAL A 219 3.42 -0.61 1.66
CA VAL A 219 4.79 -0.50 1.14
C VAL A 219 4.83 -1.22 -0.20
N ASN A 220 5.20 -0.51 -1.27
CA ASN A 220 5.21 -1.00 -2.64
C ASN A 220 3.87 -1.65 -3.07
N GLY A 221 2.76 -1.03 -2.64
CA GLY A 221 1.40 -1.50 -2.92
C GLY A 221 0.92 -2.68 -2.08
N ARG A 222 1.73 -3.19 -1.13
CA ARG A 222 1.34 -4.28 -0.22
C ARG A 222 1.05 -3.73 1.17
N VAL A 223 -0.08 -4.13 1.77
CA VAL A 223 -0.42 -3.80 3.17
C VAL A 223 0.59 -4.47 4.09
N VAL A 224 1.31 -3.66 4.88
CA VAL A 224 2.28 -4.15 5.88
C VAL A 224 1.78 -3.92 7.31
N LYS A 225 0.86 -2.96 7.50
CA LYS A 225 0.29 -2.64 8.81
C LYS A 225 -1.16 -2.19 8.65
N ARG A 226 -2.03 -2.62 9.56
CA ARG A 226 -3.43 -2.22 9.63
C ARG A 226 -3.83 -2.03 11.09
N ASP A 227 -3.96 -0.79 11.53
CA ASP A 227 -4.36 -0.43 12.90
C ASP A 227 -5.83 0.03 12.90
N LYS A 228 -6.66 -0.53 13.78
CA LYS A 228 -8.05 -0.08 13.95
C LYS A 228 -8.06 1.27 14.66
N LEU A 229 -8.67 2.29 14.06
CA LEU A 229 -8.81 3.62 14.65
C LEU A 229 -10.13 3.77 15.38
N THR A 230 -11.24 3.56 14.66
CA THR A 230 -12.59 3.77 15.18
C THR A 230 -13.52 2.63 14.75
N SER A 231 -14.63 2.50 15.46
CA SER A 231 -15.68 1.53 15.18
C SER A 231 -17.02 2.21 15.50
N GLU A 232 -17.85 2.39 14.50
CA GLU A 232 -19.20 2.93 14.64
C GLU A 232 -20.19 1.81 14.31
N VAL A 233 -21.06 1.45 15.25
CA VAL A 233 -22.10 0.44 15.01
C VAL A 233 -23.18 1.06 14.13
N LEU A 234 -23.44 0.46 12.97
CA LEU A 234 -24.51 0.87 12.05
C LEU A 234 -25.82 0.14 12.37
N SER A 235 -25.71 -1.13 12.76
CA SER A 235 -26.84 -1.97 13.14
C SER A 235 -26.44 -2.84 14.33
N GLU A 236 -27.21 -2.75 15.40
CA GLU A 236 -26.98 -3.52 16.62
C GLU A 236 -27.18 -5.02 16.36
N PRO A 237 -26.24 -5.88 16.75
CA PRO A 237 -26.44 -7.32 16.65
C PRO A 237 -27.56 -7.79 17.58
N VAL A 238 -28.35 -8.77 17.12
CA VAL A 238 -29.34 -9.43 17.98
C VAL A 238 -28.67 -10.58 18.71
N ALA A 239 -28.73 -10.54 20.04
CA ALA A 239 -28.07 -11.52 20.88
C ALA A 239 -28.51 -12.97 20.61
N ALA A 240 -27.55 -13.89 20.69
CA ALA A 240 -27.82 -15.32 20.72
C ALA A 240 -28.21 -15.74 22.15
N THR A 241 -29.15 -16.68 22.29
CA THR A 241 -29.43 -17.32 23.58
C THR A 241 -28.70 -18.66 23.63
N VAL A 242 -27.86 -18.82 24.65
CA VAL A 242 -27.04 -20.01 24.82
C VAL A 242 -27.32 -20.60 26.19
N ARG A 243 -27.66 -21.88 26.23
CA ARG A 243 -27.77 -22.64 27.48
C ARG A 243 -26.39 -23.06 27.92
N ILE A 244 -26.02 -22.73 29.15
CA ILE A 244 -24.78 -23.16 29.79
C ILE A 244 -25.10 -24.20 30.85
N GLY A 245 -24.35 -25.30 30.86
CA GLY A 245 -24.57 -26.35 31.84
C GLY A 245 -24.16 -25.93 33.24
N THR A 246 -24.96 -26.29 34.24
CA THR A 246 -24.64 -26.11 35.66
C THR A 246 -24.66 -27.41 36.45
N LYS A 247 -25.03 -28.52 35.81
CA LYS A 247 -24.94 -29.86 36.42
C LYS A 247 -23.48 -30.17 36.77
N PRO A 248 -23.17 -30.59 38.01
CA PRO A 248 -21.82 -30.99 38.37
C PRO A 248 -21.23 -31.97 37.36
N GLY A 249 -20.07 -31.63 36.83
CA GLY A 249 -19.32 -32.52 35.94
C GLY A 249 -18.68 -33.67 36.70
N ALA A 250 -18.03 -34.56 35.95
CA ALA A 250 -17.22 -35.59 36.56
C ALA A 250 -16.06 -35.01 37.39
N PRO A 251 -15.65 -35.68 38.49
CA PRO A 251 -14.52 -35.24 39.29
C PRO A 251 -13.24 -35.14 38.46
N PHE A 252 -12.43 -34.12 38.73
CA PHE A 252 -11.12 -33.98 38.10
C PHE A 252 -10.25 -35.22 38.37
N VAL A 253 -9.58 -35.68 37.33
CA VAL A 253 -8.59 -36.76 37.41
C VAL A 253 -7.25 -36.21 36.92
N PRO A 254 -6.20 -36.21 37.75
CA PRO A 254 -4.88 -35.75 37.34
C PRO A 254 -4.40 -36.42 36.03
N PRO A 255 -3.69 -35.69 35.17
CA PRO A 255 -3.02 -36.28 34.01
C PRO A 255 -1.99 -37.33 34.44
N GLY A 256 -1.81 -38.38 33.64
CA GLY A 256 -0.88 -39.47 33.95
C GLY A 256 -1.43 -40.49 34.95
N SER A 257 -2.75 -40.48 35.16
CA SER A 257 -3.43 -41.50 35.94
C SER A 257 -3.36 -42.87 35.27
N VAL A 258 -3.64 -43.93 36.04
CA VAL A 258 -3.77 -45.29 35.51
C VAL A 258 -4.75 -45.38 34.32
N TRP A 259 -5.77 -44.54 34.30
CA TRP A 259 -6.75 -44.46 33.23
C TRP A 259 -6.18 -43.92 31.93
N ASP A 260 -5.18 -43.05 32.00
CA ASP A 260 -4.48 -42.54 30.80
C ASP A 260 -3.57 -43.61 30.21
N ALA A 261 -2.89 -44.39 31.06
CA ALA A 261 -2.11 -45.53 30.61
C ALA A 261 -3.00 -46.61 29.98
N LEU A 262 -4.18 -46.83 30.57
CA LEU A 262 -5.19 -47.72 29.99
C LEU A 262 -5.66 -47.19 28.64
N ALA A 263 -6.03 -45.91 28.55
CA ALA A 263 -6.47 -45.31 27.30
C ALA A 263 -5.37 -45.28 26.22
N ALA A 264 -4.10 -45.15 26.60
CA ALA A 264 -2.97 -45.28 25.70
C ALA A 264 -2.88 -46.70 25.09
N CYS A 265 -3.15 -47.74 25.88
CA CYS A 265 -3.15 -49.11 25.39
C CYS A 265 -4.40 -49.44 24.57
N GLU A 266 -5.58 -48.99 25.01
CA GLU A 266 -6.88 -49.34 24.42
C GLU A 266 -7.24 -48.49 23.19
N ALA A 267 -6.87 -47.20 23.22
CA ALA A 267 -7.31 -46.20 22.24
C ALA A 267 -6.16 -45.31 21.72
N THR A 268 -4.90 -45.69 21.94
CA THR A 268 -3.73 -44.84 21.62
C THR A 268 -3.80 -43.44 22.27
N GLY A 269 -4.52 -43.32 23.38
CA GLY A 269 -4.72 -42.08 24.13
C GLY A 269 -5.83 -41.19 23.58
N ASN A 270 -6.53 -41.62 22.53
CA ASN A 270 -7.63 -40.86 21.93
C ASN A 270 -8.95 -41.12 22.67
N TRP A 271 -9.32 -40.20 23.55
CA TRP A 271 -10.57 -40.27 24.32
C TRP A 271 -11.85 -40.12 23.49
N ALA A 272 -11.75 -39.62 22.25
CA ALA A 272 -12.89 -39.48 21.33
C ALA A 272 -12.89 -40.58 20.24
N ILE A 273 -12.14 -41.68 20.44
CA ILE A 273 -12.02 -42.73 19.42
C ILE A 273 -13.37 -43.41 19.16
N ASN A 274 -13.66 -43.61 17.88
CA ASN A 274 -14.80 -44.39 17.40
C ASN A 274 -14.44 -44.98 16.04
N THR A 275 -13.95 -46.22 16.04
CA THR A 275 -13.51 -46.91 14.81
C THR A 275 -14.61 -47.75 14.17
N GLY A 276 -15.83 -47.72 14.71
CA GLY A 276 -16.93 -48.57 14.25
C GLY A 276 -16.81 -50.04 14.68
N ASN A 277 -15.89 -50.37 15.59
CA ASN A 277 -15.68 -51.74 16.09
C ASN A 277 -16.63 -52.17 17.22
N GLY A 278 -17.63 -51.34 17.55
CA GLY A 278 -18.59 -51.58 18.63
C GLY A 278 -18.18 -51.05 20.01
N PHE A 279 -17.00 -50.44 20.13
CA PHE A 279 -16.48 -49.81 21.34
C PHE A 279 -16.21 -48.31 21.12
N TYR A 280 -16.31 -47.54 22.20
CA TYR A 280 -16.29 -46.08 22.15
C TYR A 280 -15.37 -45.49 23.22
N GLY A 281 -14.65 -44.44 22.85
CA GLY A 281 -13.88 -43.60 23.75
C GLY A 281 -12.58 -44.23 24.25
N GLY A 282 -11.88 -43.49 25.12
CA GLY A 282 -10.48 -43.75 25.47
C GLY A 282 -10.25 -45.11 26.13
N VAL A 283 -11.22 -45.60 26.89
CA VAL A 283 -11.15 -46.91 27.56
C VAL A 283 -12.07 -47.94 26.89
N GLN A 284 -12.42 -47.74 25.62
CA GLN A 284 -13.13 -48.74 24.80
C GLN A 284 -14.39 -49.32 25.48
N PHE A 285 -15.33 -48.46 25.87
CA PHE A 285 -16.62 -48.92 26.40
C PHE A 285 -17.50 -49.50 25.29
N ASP A 286 -18.15 -50.65 25.54
CA ASP A 286 -19.32 -51.02 24.75
C ASP A 286 -20.54 -50.19 25.19
N GLN A 287 -21.50 -50.01 24.28
CA GLN A 287 -22.66 -49.15 24.52
C GLN A 287 -23.51 -49.61 25.72
N ASN A 288 -23.69 -50.93 25.90
CA ASN A 288 -24.53 -51.47 26.98
C ASN A 288 -23.86 -51.25 28.35
N THR A 289 -22.54 -51.42 28.45
CA THR A 289 -21.79 -51.11 29.67
C THR A 289 -21.82 -49.62 29.98
N TRP A 290 -21.65 -48.76 28.97
CA TRP A 290 -21.75 -47.31 29.13
C TRP A 290 -23.11 -46.90 29.71
N GLU A 291 -24.21 -47.39 29.13
CA GLU A 291 -25.56 -47.11 29.59
C GLU A 291 -25.82 -47.66 30.99
N ARG A 292 -25.46 -48.93 31.23
CA ARG A 292 -25.68 -49.64 32.50
C ARG A 292 -25.06 -48.92 33.70
N TRP A 293 -23.88 -48.33 33.53
CA TRP A 293 -23.17 -47.64 34.62
C TRP A 293 -23.49 -46.15 34.72
N GLY A 294 -24.45 -45.67 33.94
CA GLY A 294 -24.96 -44.30 34.01
C GLY A 294 -24.21 -43.31 33.12
N GLY A 295 -23.51 -43.76 32.08
CA GLY A 295 -22.80 -42.90 31.15
C GLY A 295 -23.70 -41.95 30.36
N LEU A 296 -24.98 -42.31 30.18
CA LEU A 296 -26.01 -41.43 29.61
C LEU A 296 -26.23 -40.15 30.41
N GLU A 297 -25.76 -40.09 31.66
CA GLU A 297 -25.76 -38.87 32.47
C GLU A 297 -24.87 -37.76 31.87
N TYR A 298 -23.83 -38.15 31.15
CA TYR A 298 -22.81 -37.28 30.57
C TYR A 298 -22.95 -37.14 29.05
N ALA A 299 -23.10 -38.25 28.34
CA ALA A 299 -23.27 -38.26 26.88
C ALA A 299 -23.96 -39.54 26.38
N PRO A 300 -24.59 -39.52 25.19
CA PRO A 300 -25.23 -40.70 24.61
C PRO A 300 -24.28 -41.88 24.38
N ARG A 301 -22.98 -41.61 24.19
CA ARG A 301 -21.92 -42.61 24.00
C ARG A 301 -20.63 -42.14 24.66
N ALA A 302 -19.73 -43.06 24.99
CA ALA A 302 -18.47 -42.73 25.66
C ALA A 302 -17.58 -41.79 24.83
N ASP A 303 -17.50 -41.94 23.50
CA ASP A 303 -16.71 -41.09 22.60
C ASP A 303 -17.15 -39.61 22.58
N LEU A 304 -18.38 -39.34 23.02
CA LEU A 304 -18.98 -38.00 23.09
C LEU A 304 -18.87 -37.37 24.50
N ALA A 305 -18.32 -38.11 25.47
CA ALA A 305 -18.06 -37.66 26.82
C ALA A 305 -16.61 -37.18 26.95
N SER A 306 -16.37 -36.25 27.88
CA SER A 306 -15.00 -35.85 28.22
C SER A 306 -14.23 -37.02 28.83
N ARG A 307 -12.90 -36.88 28.85
CA ARG A 307 -12.02 -37.84 29.53
C ARG A 307 -12.46 -38.09 30.98
N GLU A 308 -12.71 -37.03 31.74
CA GLU A 308 -13.07 -37.12 33.16
C GLU A 308 -14.41 -37.83 33.35
N GLU A 309 -15.37 -37.56 32.47
CA GLU A 309 -16.67 -38.22 32.44
C GLU A 309 -16.55 -39.72 32.13
N GLN A 310 -15.71 -40.09 31.15
CA GLN A 310 -15.43 -41.49 30.86
C GLN A 310 -14.74 -42.18 32.04
N ILE A 311 -13.76 -41.53 32.68
CA ILE A 311 -13.07 -42.09 33.85
C ILE A 311 -14.03 -42.24 35.04
N ALA A 312 -14.97 -41.30 35.23
CA ALA A 312 -15.96 -41.41 36.31
C ALA A 312 -16.84 -42.66 36.15
N ILE A 313 -17.25 -42.98 34.92
CA ILE A 313 -17.97 -44.23 34.62
C ILE A 313 -17.05 -45.44 34.75
N ALA A 314 -15.80 -45.35 34.28
CA ALA A 314 -14.83 -46.45 34.34
C ALA A 314 -14.50 -46.85 35.77
N LYS A 315 -14.40 -45.88 36.69
CA LYS A 315 -14.26 -46.14 38.13
C LYS A 315 -15.47 -46.89 38.71
N LYS A 316 -16.69 -46.58 38.27
CA LYS A 316 -17.91 -47.33 38.68
C LYS A 316 -17.87 -48.77 38.16
N THR A 317 -17.51 -48.97 36.88
CA THR A 317 -17.37 -50.30 36.28
C THR A 317 -16.29 -51.11 36.99
N GLN A 318 -15.12 -50.52 37.23
CA GLN A 318 -14.00 -51.14 37.94
C GLN A 318 -14.37 -51.54 39.37
N ALA A 319 -15.13 -50.71 40.09
CA ALA A 319 -15.54 -51.02 41.46
C ALA A 319 -16.37 -52.32 41.56
N VAL A 320 -17.04 -52.73 40.48
CA VAL A 320 -17.90 -53.94 40.47
C VAL A 320 -17.26 -55.11 39.73
N GLN A 321 -16.63 -54.87 38.58
CA GLN A 321 -16.07 -55.91 37.72
C GLN A 321 -14.55 -56.09 37.90
N GLY A 322 -13.91 -55.26 38.71
CA GLY A 322 -12.46 -55.15 38.77
C GLY A 322 -11.88 -54.66 37.44
N TRP A 323 -10.59 -54.90 37.22
CA TRP A 323 -9.93 -54.61 35.95
C TRP A 323 -10.28 -55.59 34.82
N GLY A 324 -11.09 -56.61 35.10
CA GLY A 324 -11.49 -57.65 34.14
C GLY A 324 -12.33 -57.13 32.95
N ALA A 325 -12.85 -55.91 33.03
CA ALA A 325 -13.48 -55.23 31.89
C ALA A 325 -12.46 -54.84 30.78
N TRP A 326 -11.16 -54.79 31.11
CA TRP A 326 -10.08 -54.44 30.18
C TRP A 326 -8.95 -55.49 30.19
N PRO A 327 -9.22 -56.75 29.85
CA PRO A 327 -8.36 -57.89 30.22
C PRO A 327 -6.97 -57.86 29.60
N SER A 328 -6.84 -57.38 28.36
CA SER A 328 -5.57 -57.32 27.63
C SER A 328 -4.67 -56.19 28.12
N CYS A 329 -5.21 -54.97 28.25
CA CYS A 329 -4.44 -53.80 28.64
C CYS A 329 -4.21 -53.71 30.15
N SER A 330 -5.17 -54.12 30.99
CA SER A 330 -4.95 -54.22 32.44
C SER A 330 -3.82 -55.18 32.79
N SER A 331 -3.74 -56.34 32.12
CA SER A 331 -2.65 -57.31 32.29
C SER A 331 -1.30 -56.73 31.89
N LYS A 332 -1.22 -56.05 30.75
CA LYS A 332 0.01 -55.36 30.29
C LYS A 332 0.45 -54.25 31.25
N LEU A 333 -0.49 -53.58 31.89
CA LEU A 333 -0.24 -52.50 32.84
C LEU A 333 -0.06 -52.97 34.30
N GLY A 334 -0.17 -54.28 34.56
CA GLY A 334 0.00 -54.86 35.90
C GLY A 334 -1.14 -54.55 36.87
N LEU A 335 -2.33 -54.25 36.36
CA LEU A 335 -3.50 -53.89 37.14
C LEU A 335 -4.30 -55.16 37.50
N ARG A 336 -4.59 -55.37 38.79
CA ARG A 336 -5.32 -56.53 39.33
C ARG A 336 -6.49 -56.10 40.17
#